data_AF-A0A3D3AYT1-F1
#
_entry.id   AF-A0A3D3AYT1-F1
#
_cell.length_a   1.000
_cell.length_b   1.000
_cell.length_c   1.000
_cell.angle_alpha   90.00
_cell.angle_beta   90.00
_cell.angle_gamma   90.00
#
_symmetry.space_group_name_H-M   'P 1'
#
loop_
_entity.id
_entity.type
_entity.pdbx_description
1 polymer ?
#
loop_
_entity_poly.entity_id
_entity_poly.type
_entity_poly.pdbx_seq_one_letter_code
_entity_poly.pdbx_strand_id
1 'polypeptide(L)'
;MSVPKKPALRPANPRFSSGPCTKHPGWSLEGLKGALLGRNHRQPETKARLELALNRTRELLKLPRGYLAAIVPASDTGAVE
;
A
#
# COMPACT_ATOMS: atom_id res chain seq x y z
N MET A 1 39.55 -3.59 9.27
CA MET A 1 38.13 -3.44 9.63
C MET A 1 37.71 -4.64 10.47
N SER A 2 37.05 -4.43 11.61
CA SER A 2 36.58 -5.52 12.48
C SER A 2 35.33 -6.17 11.90
N VAL A 3 35.29 -7.50 11.84
CA VAL A 3 34.08 -8.23 11.42
C VAL A 3 33.08 -8.22 12.59
N PRO A 4 31.82 -7.80 12.38
CA PRO A 4 30.81 -7.83 13.42
C PRO A 4 30.48 -9.29 13.81
N LYS A 5 30.30 -9.54 15.12
CA LYS A 5 29.94 -10.87 15.63
C LYS A 5 28.56 -11.28 15.10
N LYS A 6 28.43 -12.52 14.63
CA LYS A 6 27.17 -13.05 14.11
C LYS A 6 26.07 -12.98 15.20
N PRO A 7 24.87 -12.46 14.89
CA PRO A 7 23.75 -12.48 15.82
C PRO A 7 23.40 -13.91 16.27
N ALA A 8 23.10 -14.08 17.56
CA ALA A 8 22.71 -15.38 18.12
C ALA A 8 21.28 -15.79 17.70
N LEU A 9 20.42 -14.80 17.41
CA LEU A 9 19.03 -15.01 17.02
C LEU A 9 18.85 -14.77 15.52
N ARG A 10 18.03 -15.60 14.89
CA ARG A 10 17.56 -15.34 13.54
C ARG A 10 16.48 -14.25 13.56
N PRO A 11 16.35 -13.47 12.47
CA PRO A 11 15.23 -12.55 12.30
C PRO A 11 13.90 -13.31 12.36
N ALA A 12 12.89 -12.70 12.99
CA ALA A 12 11.54 -13.26 13.01
C ALA A 12 10.94 -13.41 11.60
N ASN A 13 11.38 -12.57 10.66
CA ASN A 13 11.02 -12.64 9.25
C ASN A 13 12.28 -12.48 8.38
N PRO A 14 12.75 -13.53 7.67
CA PRO A 14 13.97 -13.47 6.87
C PRO A 14 13.73 -12.99 5.42
N ARG A 15 12.58 -12.37 5.12
CA ARG A 15 12.25 -11.87 3.77
C ARG A 15 12.73 -10.43 3.59
N PHE A 16 13.93 -10.28 3.00
CA PHE A 16 14.65 -9.00 2.84
C PHE A 16 14.54 -8.37 1.44
N SER A 17 13.50 -8.70 0.66
CA SER A 17 13.31 -8.09 -0.66
C SER A 17 13.02 -6.59 -0.54
N SER A 18 13.49 -5.81 -1.53
CA SER A 18 13.25 -4.36 -1.62
C SER A 18 11.97 -3.98 -2.39
N GLY A 19 11.24 -4.97 -2.91
CA GLY A 19 10.00 -4.78 -3.65
C GLY A 19 9.71 -5.96 -4.59
N PRO A 20 8.56 -6.65 -4.48
CA PRO A 20 7.57 -6.59 -3.41
C PRO A 20 8.16 -6.97 -2.04
N CYS A 21 7.69 -6.34 -0.96
CA CYS A 21 8.15 -6.56 0.42
C CYS A 21 7.12 -7.31 1.27
N THR A 22 7.51 -7.76 2.46
CA THR A 22 6.56 -8.39 3.41
C THR A 22 5.45 -7.40 3.79
N LYS A 23 4.21 -7.88 3.86
CA LYS A 23 3.06 -7.12 4.39
C LYS A 23 3.27 -6.77 5.87
N HIS A 24 2.50 -5.80 6.38
CA HIS A 24 2.57 -5.42 7.78
C HIS A 24 2.24 -6.59 8.73
N PRO A 25 2.77 -6.60 9.97
CA PRO A 25 2.41 -7.60 10.96
C PRO A 25 0.89 -7.71 11.16
N GLY A 26 0.37 -8.94 11.26
CA GLY A 26 -1.06 -9.20 11.43
C GLY A 26 -1.91 -9.09 10.16
N TRP A 27 -1.32 -8.85 8.99
CA TRP A 27 -2.05 -8.87 7.73
C TRP A 27 -2.72 -10.24 7.48
N SER A 28 -3.98 -10.22 7.04
CA SER A 28 -4.76 -11.41 6.71
C SER A 28 -5.71 -11.15 5.53
N LEU A 29 -6.21 -12.23 4.91
CA LEU A 29 -7.20 -12.16 3.83
C LEU A 29 -8.57 -11.65 4.31
N GLU A 30 -8.86 -11.70 5.61
CA GLU A 30 -10.11 -11.17 6.16
C GLU A 30 -10.27 -9.68 5.87
N GLY A 31 -9.16 -8.93 5.75
CA GLY A 31 -9.18 -7.53 5.34
C GLY A 31 -9.70 -7.30 3.92
N LEU A 32 -9.81 -8.35 3.10
CA LEU A 32 -10.38 -8.32 1.75
C LEU A 32 -11.85 -8.75 1.72
N LYS A 33 -12.46 -9.09 2.86
CA LYS A 33 -13.88 -9.43 2.93
C LYS A 33 -14.72 -8.24 2.48
N GLY A 34 -15.62 -8.46 1.52
CA GLY A 34 -16.41 -7.38 0.92
C GLY A 34 -15.68 -6.60 -0.19
N ALA A 35 -14.54 -7.10 -0.69
CA ALA A 35 -13.91 -6.55 -1.88
C ALA A 35 -14.87 -6.58 -3.09
N LEU A 36 -14.90 -5.48 -3.84
CA LEU A 36 -15.77 -5.30 -5.02
C LEU A 36 -15.14 -5.90 -6.27
N LEU A 37 -14.74 -7.17 -6.20
CA LEU A 37 -14.11 -7.88 -7.31
C LEU A 37 -15.12 -8.06 -8.46
N GLY A 38 -14.66 -7.87 -9.70
CA GLY A 38 -15.50 -8.02 -10.90
C GLY A 38 -16.59 -6.95 -11.08
N ARG A 39 -16.63 -5.92 -10.23
CA ARG A 39 -17.59 -4.80 -10.34
C ARG A 39 -17.07 -3.72 -11.28
N ASN A 40 -18.00 -3.00 -11.90
CA ASN A 40 -17.65 -1.83 -12.70
C ASN A 40 -17.13 -0.71 -11.78
N HIS A 41 -15.98 -0.13 -12.12
CA HIS A 41 -15.33 0.92 -11.33
C HIS A 41 -16.14 2.23 -11.23
N ARG A 42 -17.10 2.45 -12.15
CA ARG A 42 -17.98 3.62 -12.17
C ARG A 42 -19.25 3.44 -11.34
N GLN A 43 -19.51 2.24 -10.82
CA GLN A 43 -20.67 2.05 -9.94
C GLN A 43 -20.50 2.86 -8.65
N PRO A 44 -21.61 3.35 -8.04
CA PRO A 44 -21.55 4.22 -6.87
C PRO A 44 -20.69 3.65 -5.73
N GLU A 45 -20.84 2.36 -5.41
CA GLU A 45 -20.09 1.74 -4.33
C GLU A 45 -18.59 1.63 -4.62
N THR A 46 -18.22 1.25 -5.86
CA THR A 46 -16.81 1.14 -6.25
C THR A 46 -16.15 2.52 -6.28
N LYS A 47 -16.84 3.52 -6.83
CA LYS A 47 -16.38 4.91 -6.86
C LYS A 47 -16.18 5.45 -5.44
N ALA A 48 -17.14 5.22 -4.55
CA ALA A 48 -17.04 5.64 -3.15
C ALA A 48 -15.83 5.01 -2.43
N ARG A 49 -15.47 3.76 -2.75
CA ARG A 49 -14.29 3.10 -2.16
C ARG A 49 -12.97 3.69 -2.66
N LEU A 50 -12.91 4.11 -3.93
CA LEU A 50 -11.76 4.84 -4.48
C LEU A 50 -11.64 6.24 -3.86
N GLU A 51 -12.76 6.96 -3.73
CA GLU A 51 -12.81 8.26 -3.06
C GLU A 51 -12.38 8.17 -1.60
N LEU A 52 -12.81 7.14 -0.88
CA LEU A 52 -12.36 6.88 0.49
C LEU A 52 -10.84 6.70 0.57
N ALA A 53 -10.24 5.93 -0.35
CA ALA A 53 -8.80 5.75 -0.38
C ALA A 53 -8.06 7.08 -0.62
N LEU A 54 -8.52 7.87 -1.59
CA LEU A 54 -7.96 9.19 -1.89
C LEU A 54 -8.06 10.15 -0.69
N ASN A 55 -9.22 10.19 -0.02
CA ASN A 55 -9.45 11.04 1.13
C ASN A 55 -8.55 10.67 2.32
N ARG A 56 -8.41 9.36 2.62
CA ARG A 56 -7.51 8.89 3.68
C ARG A 56 -6.05 9.18 3.37
N THR A 57 -5.63 9.03 2.11
CA THR A 57 -4.28 9.41 1.69
C THR A 57 -4.03 10.91 1.86
N ARG A 58 -5.01 11.75 1.47
CA ARG A 58 -4.93 13.21 1.66
C ARG A 58 -4.73 13.58 3.13
N GLU A 59 -5.52 12.97 4.01
CA GLU A 59 -5.46 13.19 5.46
C GLU A 59 -4.12 12.72 6.04
N LEU A 60 -3.72 11.49 5.71
CA LEU A 60 -2.48 10.88 6.21
C LEU A 60 -1.24 11.70 5.85
N LEU A 61 -1.16 12.16 4.59
CA LEU A 61 -0.05 12.96 4.09
C LEU A 61 -0.17 14.46 4.41
N LYS A 62 -1.30 14.89 4.99
CA LYS A 62 -1.62 16.29 5.26
C LYS A 62 -1.41 17.18 4.03
N LEU A 63 -1.95 16.76 2.88
CA LEU A 63 -1.70 17.45 1.61
C LEU A 63 -2.13 18.93 1.69
N PRO A 64 -1.32 19.87 1.17
CA PRO A 64 -1.67 21.28 1.17
C PRO A 64 -2.99 21.56 0.45
N ARG A 65 -3.58 22.72 0.75
CA ARG A 65 -4.76 23.21 0.03
C ARG A 65 -4.44 23.35 -1.45
N GLY A 66 -5.35 22.93 -2.32
CA GLY A 66 -5.19 23.01 -3.78
C GLY A 66 -4.46 21.81 -4.41
N TYR A 67 -3.77 20.98 -3.63
CA TYR A 67 -3.14 19.76 -4.14
C TYR A 67 -4.19 18.68 -4.37
N LEU A 68 -4.02 17.87 -5.42
CA LEU A 68 -4.89 16.73 -5.73
C LEU A 68 -4.14 15.42 -5.53
N ALA A 69 -4.89 14.35 -5.24
CA ALA A 69 -4.38 12.98 -5.21
C ALA A 69 -5.08 12.18 -6.31
N ALA A 70 -4.33 11.30 -6.98
CA ALA A 70 -4.83 10.43 -8.04
C ALA A 70 -4.38 8.99 -7.80
N ILE A 71 -5.18 8.04 -8.27
CA ILE A 71 -4.80 6.62 -8.38
C ILE A 71 -4.60 6.34 -9.86
N VAL A 72 -3.40 5.92 -10.22
CA VAL A 72 -2.97 5.64 -11.59
C VAL A 72 -2.53 4.18 -11.72
N PRO A 73 -2.73 3.53 -12.88
CA PRO A 73 -2.23 2.19 -13.13
C PRO A 73 -0.70 2.20 -13.32
N ALA A 74 -0.10 1.01 -13.40
CA ALA A 74 1.31 0.81 -13.77
C ALA A 74 2.38 1.29 -12.74
N SER A 75 2.03 1.34 -11.45
CA SER A 75 2.98 1.59 -10.34
C SER A 75 3.67 2.97 -10.43
N ASP A 76 4.77 3.14 -9.70
CA ASP A 76 5.55 4.38 -9.68
C ASP A 76 6.07 4.77 -11.07
N THR A 77 6.44 3.81 -11.91
CA THR A 77 6.87 4.09 -13.29
C THR A 77 5.75 4.74 -14.10
N GLY A 78 4.58 4.12 -14.17
CA GLY A 78 3.44 4.68 -14.90
C GLY A 78 2.81 5.91 -14.25
N ALA A 79 3.17 6.23 -13.01
CA ALA A 79 2.75 7.47 -12.36
C ALA A 79 3.62 8.68 -12.75
N VAL A 80 4.86 8.43 -13.18
CA VAL A 80 5.84 9.47 -13.51
C VAL A 80 5.96 9.69 -15.01
N GLU A 81 5.77 8.66 -15.82
CA GLU A 81 5.73 8.74 -17.29
C GLU A 81 4.45 9.44 -17.80
#